data_AF-A0A1I1SYE7-F1
#
_entry.id   AF-A0A1I1SYE7-F1
#
_cell.length_a   1.000
_cell.length_b   1.000
_cell.length_c   1.000
_cell.angle_alpha   90.00
_cell.angle_beta   90.00
_cell.angle_gamma   90.00
#
_symmetry.space_group_name_H-M   'P 1'
#
loop_
_entity.id
_entity.type
_entity.pdbx_description
1 polymer ?
#
loop_
_entity_poly.entity_id
_entity_poly.type
_entity_poly.pdbx_seq_one_letter_code
_entity_poly.pdbx_strand_id
1 'polypeptide(L)'
;MTYIKVIFFMPVILVLGFLTNAYGQKESKNIDFVLLINEDVYNQYAKFKLIKYHNGKEEDVLATYWPGNLSIPIADYEKLLNENADSIFLSINDDRYIDGKESHDQYIIEYKKQWLEDTYNILRVYNLDKKKYAKLFNHTLKGKNYVYELDSPCHTFRLVRKTSNYK
;
A
#
# COMPACT_ATOMS: atom_id res chain seq x y z
N MET A 1 53.42 -22.04 -29.83
CA MET A 1 52.61 -20.86 -30.18
C MET A 1 51.17 -21.06 -29.68
N THR A 2 51.00 -21.30 -28.37
CA THR A 2 49.73 -21.83 -27.81
C THR A 2 49.28 -21.08 -26.55
N TYR A 3 50.23 -20.50 -25.80
CA TYR A 3 49.95 -19.78 -24.55
C TYR A 3 49.31 -18.39 -24.74
N ILE A 4 49.55 -17.73 -25.87
CA ILE A 4 49.03 -16.38 -26.13
C ILE A 4 47.52 -16.38 -26.38
N LYS A 5 46.94 -17.47 -26.89
CA LYS A 5 45.48 -17.59 -27.07
C LYS A 5 44.73 -17.74 -25.74
N VAL A 6 45.30 -18.44 -24.76
CA VAL A 6 44.62 -18.72 -23.47
C VAL A 6 44.49 -17.45 -22.60
N ILE A 7 45.49 -16.58 -22.64
CA ILE A 7 45.53 -15.34 -21.84
C ILE A 7 44.48 -14.33 -22.33
N PHE A 8 44.14 -14.32 -23.63
CA PHE A 8 43.14 -13.40 -24.19
C PHE A 8 41.69 -13.85 -23.93
N PHE A 9 41.44 -15.15 -23.76
CA PHE A 9 40.09 -15.67 -23.44
C PHE A 9 39.74 -15.57 -21.94
N MET A 10 40.74 -15.59 -21.07
CA MET A 10 40.55 -15.54 -19.62
C MET A 10 39.85 -14.26 -19.10
N PRO A 11 40.15 -13.03 -19.56
CA PRO A 11 39.41 -11.84 -19.14
C PRO A 11 37.98 -11.80 -19.71
N VAL A 12 37.73 -12.37 -20.90
CA VAL A 12 36.40 -12.40 -21.52
C VAL A 12 35.45 -13.32 -20.73
N ILE A 13 35.94 -14.48 -20.29
CA ILE A 13 35.16 -15.41 -19.45
C ILE A 13 34.87 -14.80 -18.07
N LEU A 14 35.82 -14.04 -17.51
CA LEU A 14 35.62 -13.35 -16.23
C LEU A 14 34.53 -12.27 -16.32
N VAL A 15 34.51 -11.49 -17.40
CA VAL A 15 33.50 -10.44 -17.64
C VAL A 15 32.10 -11.04 -17.88
N LEU A 16 32.00 -12.17 -18.59
CA LEU A 16 30.72 -12.87 -18.75
C LEU A 16 30.16 -13.43 -17.43
N GLY A 17 31.01 -13.86 -16.50
CA GLY A 17 30.59 -14.35 -15.18
C GLY A 17 30.06 -13.28 -14.22
N PHE A 18 30.45 -12.01 -14.41
CA PHE A 18 29.93 -10.89 -13.61
C PHE A 18 28.59 -10.36 -14.12
N LEU A 19 28.26 -10.54 -15.41
CA LEU A 19 27.01 -10.06 -16.00
C LEU A 19 25.79 -10.91 -15.65
N THR A 20 25.95 -12.18 -15.26
CA THR A 20 24.82 -13.05 -14.92
C THR A 20 24.23 -12.80 -13.52
N ASN A 21 24.91 -12.03 -12.67
CA ASN A 21 24.48 -11.79 -11.28
C ASN A 21 23.68 -10.49 -11.08
N ALA A 22 23.39 -9.73 -12.15
CA ALA A 22 22.67 -8.46 -12.06
C ALA A 22 21.13 -8.58 -12.08
N TYR A 23 20.57 -9.78 -12.36
CA TYR A 23 19.11 -9.99 -12.50
C TYR A 23 18.38 -10.37 -11.19
N GLY A 24 19.02 -10.18 -10.02
CA GLY A 24 18.51 -10.67 -8.73
C GLY A 24 17.73 -9.67 -7.87
N GLN A 25 17.65 -8.38 -8.23
CA GLN A 25 16.83 -7.44 -7.46
C GLN A 25 15.36 -7.64 -7.86
N LYS A 26 14.53 -8.08 -6.90
CA LYS A 26 13.08 -8.05 -7.06
C LYS A 26 12.68 -6.59 -7.23
N GLU A 27 12.42 -6.21 -8.46
CA GLU A 27 11.94 -4.88 -8.80
C GLU A 27 10.56 -4.67 -8.15
N SER A 28 10.39 -3.51 -7.53
CA SER A 28 9.15 -3.12 -6.86
C SER A 28 8.66 -1.79 -7.42
N LYS A 29 7.36 -1.70 -7.65
CA LYS A 29 6.69 -0.42 -7.82
C LYS A 29 6.57 0.26 -6.46
N ASN A 30 7.08 1.47 -6.40
CA ASN A 30 6.99 2.34 -5.23
C ASN A 30 5.91 3.39 -5.49
N ILE A 31 4.93 3.48 -4.59
CA ILE A 31 3.82 4.43 -4.64
C ILE A 31 4.00 5.37 -3.44
N ASP A 32 3.95 6.69 -3.67
CA ASP A 32 3.95 7.66 -2.58
C ASP A 32 2.63 7.54 -1.84
N PHE A 33 2.69 7.03 -0.61
CA PHE A 33 1.52 6.64 0.16
C PHE A 33 1.66 7.10 1.60
N VAL A 34 0.86 8.06 2.01
CA VAL A 34 0.82 8.57 3.38
C VAL A 34 -0.42 8.02 4.07
N LEU A 35 -0.21 7.29 5.17
CA LEU A 35 -1.28 6.76 6.00
C LEU A 35 -1.37 7.54 7.31
N LEU A 36 -2.56 8.03 7.62
CA LEU A 36 -2.89 8.57 8.94
C LEU A 36 -4.01 7.71 9.53
N ILE A 37 -3.84 7.28 10.77
CA ILE A 37 -4.88 6.59 11.51
C ILE A 37 -5.14 7.40 12.78
N ASN A 38 -6.37 7.87 12.93
CA ASN A 38 -6.80 8.74 14.03
C ASN A 38 -6.00 10.06 14.10
N GLU A 39 -5.68 10.65 12.95
CA GLU A 39 -4.85 11.87 12.78
C GLU A 39 -3.36 11.68 13.04
N ASP A 40 -2.95 10.55 13.58
CA ASP A 40 -1.54 10.20 13.76
C ASP A 40 -0.98 9.55 12.50
N VAL A 41 0.16 10.05 12.02
CA VAL A 41 0.90 9.45 10.92
C VAL A 41 1.30 8.02 11.29
N TYR A 42 0.99 7.06 10.43
CA TYR A 42 1.44 5.68 10.59
C TYR A 42 2.94 5.63 10.28
N ASN A 43 3.73 5.64 11.34
CA ASN A 43 5.17 5.87 11.30
C ASN A 43 6.01 4.58 11.44
N GLN A 44 5.40 3.41 11.25
CA GLN A 44 6.08 2.12 11.37
C GLN A 44 6.06 1.33 10.06
N TYR A 45 7.02 0.42 9.92
CA TYR A 45 7.02 -0.57 8.86
C TYR A 45 5.86 -1.56 9.05
N ALA A 46 5.16 -1.89 7.98
CA ALA A 46 4.06 -2.85 8.02
C ALA A 46 3.93 -3.63 6.71
N LYS A 47 3.23 -4.75 6.76
CA LYS A 47 2.80 -5.49 5.56
C LYS A 47 1.30 -5.34 5.42
N PHE A 48 0.86 -4.71 4.35
CA PHE A 48 -0.55 -4.59 3.99
C PHE A 48 -0.90 -5.65 2.94
N LYS A 49 -2.19 -5.93 2.80
CA LYS A 49 -2.71 -6.80 1.75
C LYS A 49 -3.58 -6.00 0.81
N LEU A 50 -3.34 -6.14 -0.49
CA LEU A 50 -4.26 -5.76 -1.55
C LEU A 50 -4.99 -7.03 -1.98
N ILE A 51 -6.26 -7.13 -1.61
CA ILE A 51 -7.14 -8.26 -1.88
C ILE A 51 -7.87 -7.95 -3.18
N LYS A 52 -7.54 -8.68 -4.24
CA LYS A 52 -8.15 -8.52 -5.56
C LYS A 52 -9.24 -9.58 -5.75
N TYR A 53 -10.41 -9.15 -6.19
CA TYR A 53 -11.49 -10.04 -6.60
C TYR A 53 -11.66 -10.02 -8.11
N HIS A 54 -11.69 -11.20 -8.72
CA HIS A 54 -11.98 -11.36 -10.15
C HIS A 54 -12.73 -12.66 -10.39
N ASN A 55 -13.92 -12.60 -11.00
CA ASN A 55 -14.75 -13.76 -11.31
C ASN A 55 -15.00 -14.68 -10.09
N GLY A 56 -15.20 -14.07 -8.91
CA GLY A 56 -15.44 -14.79 -7.66
C GLY A 56 -14.21 -15.45 -7.04
N LYS A 57 -13.01 -15.23 -7.58
CA LYS A 57 -11.73 -15.65 -6.98
C LYS A 57 -11.08 -14.49 -6.27
N GLU A 58 -10.45 -14.80 -5.13
CA GLU A 58 -9.67 -13.89 -4.32
C GLU A 58 -8.18 -14.14 -4.55
N GLU A 59 -7.42 -13.08 -4.79
CA GLU A 59 -5.96 -13.11 -4.87
C GLU A 59 -5.37 -12.06 -3.91
N ASP A 60 -4.51 -12.51 -3.01
CA ASP A 60 -3.78 -11.67 -2.06
C ASP A 60 -2.48 -11.16 -2.69
N VAL A 61 -2.34 -9.85 -2.81
CA VAL A 61 -1.08 -9.18 -3.15
C VAL A 61 -0.49 -8.53 -1.90
N LEU A 62 0.73 -8.92 -1.55
CA LEU A 62 1.43 -8.33 -0.40
C LEU A 62 2.08 -7.00 -0.80
N ALA A 63 1.76 -5.96 -0.05
CA ALA A 63 2.39 -4.66 -0.16
C ALA A 63 3.18 -4.37 1.12
N THR A 64 4.38 -3.83 0.97
CA THR A 64 5.22 -3.41 2.09
C THR A 64 5.06 -1.91 2.27
N TYR A 65 4.77 -1.48 3.49
CA TYR A 65 4.62 -0.08 3.84
C TYR A 65 5.76 0.38 4.74
N TRP A 66 6.28 1.57 4.46
CA TRP A 66 6.99 2.41 5.42
C TRP A 66 6.52 3.86 5.24
N PRO A 67 6.78 4.76 6.19
CA PRO A 67 6.16 6.08 6.19
C PRO A 67 6.38 6.84 4.88
N GLY A 68 5.29 7.11 4.16
CA GLY A 68 5.30 7.80 2.87
C GLY A 68 5.41 6.89 1.64
N ASN A 69 5.51 5.56 1.79
CA ASN A 69 5.69 4.65 0.67
C ASN A 69 4.92 3.34 0.84
N LEU A 70 4.25 2.94 -0.25
CA LEU A 70 3.70 1.59 -0.42
C LEU A 70 4.44 0.91 -1.59
N SER A 71 5.16 -0.16 -1.26
CA SER A 71 5.98 -0.90 -2.21
C SER A 71 5.35 -2.24 -2.56
N ILE A 72 5.17 -2.50 -3.85
CA ILE A 72 4.52 -3.70 -4.38
C ILE A 72 5.50 -4.36 -5.36
N PRO A 73 5.75 -5.68 -5.29
CA PRO A 73 6.54 -6.37 -6.31
C PRO A 73 5.99 -6.08 -7.72
N ILE A 74 6.86 -5.76 -8.67
CA ILE A 74 6.41 -5.27 -10.00
C ILE A 74 5.46 -6.26 -10.69
N ALA A 75 5.75 -7.56 -10.60
CA ALA A 75 4.91 -8.61 -11.17
C ALA A 75 3.50 -8.64 -10.56
N ASP A 76 3.36 -8.34 -9.28
CA ASP A 76 2.04 -8.30 -8.63
C ASP A 76 1.33 -6.98 -8.87
N TYR A 77 2.06 -5.86 -8.96
CA TYR A 77 1.53 -4.57 -9.38
C TYR A 77 0.91 -4.65 -10.79
N GLU A 78 1.61 -5.28 -11.73
CA GLU A 78 1.11 -5.48 -13.09
C GLU A 78 -0.17 -6.34 -13.11
N LYS A 79 -0.28 -7.37 -12.26
CA LYS A 79 -1.53 -8.15 -12.13
C LYS A 79 -2.70 -7.35 -11.59
N LEU A 80 -2.44 -6.39 -10.68
CA LEU A 80 -3.47 -5.48 -10.18
C LEU A 80 -3.96 -4.54 -11.30
N LEU A 81 -3.07 -4.19 -12.25
CA LEU A 81 -3.41 -3.26 -13.34
C LEU A 81 -3.89 -3.94 -14.63
N ASN A 82 -3.46 -5.14 -14.97
CA ASN A 82 -3.74 -5.75 -16.28
C ASN A 82 -5.07 -6.49 -16.32
N GLU A 83 -5.59 -6.93 -15.18
CA GLU A 83 -6.82 -7.71 -15.13
C GLU A 83 -8.05 -6.83 -14.86
N ASN A 84 -9.19 -7.23 -15.40
CA ASN A 84 -10.50 -6.65 -15.09
C ASN A 84 -10.92 -7.08 -13.68
N ALA A 85 -10.20 -6.62 -12.66
CA ALA A 85 -10.59 -6.83 -11.28
C ALA A 85 -11.98 -6.22 -11.04
N ASP A 86 -12.88 -7.01 -10.48
CA ASP A 86 -14.22 -6.54 -10.10
C ASP A 86 -14.11 -5.52 -8.97
N SER A 87 -13.19 -5.77 -8.04
CA SER A 87 -12.84 -4.87 -6.95
C SER A 87 -11.45 -5.18 -6.39
N ILE A 88 -10.84 -4.19 -5.75
CA ILE A 88 -9.59 -4.33 -5.00
C ILE A 88 -9.86 -3.75 -3.61
N PHE A 89 -9.37 -4.41 -2.56
CA PHE A 89 -9.46 -3.92 -1.18
C PHE A 89 -8.07 -3.84 -0.56
N LEU A 90 -7.76 -2.70 0.05
CA LEU A 90 -6.59 -2.53 0.90
C LEU A 90 -6.96 -2.91 2.34
N SER A 91 -6.28 -3.93 2.87
CA SER A 91 -6.40 -4.41 4.24
C SER A 91 -5.18 -3.95 5.05
N ILE A 92 -5.44 -3.15 6.07
CA ILE A 92 -4.46 -2.57 6.98
C ILE A 92 -4.74 -3.11 8.38
N ASN A 93 -3.73 -3.72 8.99
CA ASN A 93 -3.74 -4.06 10.41
C ASN A 93 -2.95 -2.99 11.16
N ASP A 94 -3.62 -2.27 12.07
CA ASP A 94 -2.97 -1.30 12.96
C ASP A 94 -2.56 -2.00 14.25
N ASP A 95 -1.32 -2.49 14.25
CA ASP A 95 -0.69 -3.12 15.41
C ASP A 95 0.25 -2.13 16.13
N ARG A 96 0.01 -0.82 16.01
CA ARG A 96 0.86 0.22 16.64
C ARG A 96 0.69 0.22 18.16
N TYR A 97 1.80 0.44 18.85
CA TYR A 97 1.82 0.78 20.26
C TYR A 97 1.91 2.29 20.45
N ILE A 98 0.82 2.94 20.86
CA ILE A 98 0.70 4.39 21.01
C ILE A 98 0.25 4.70 22.44
N ASP A 99 0.95 5.62 23.11
CA ASP A 99 0.60 6.09 24.47
C ASP A 99 0.41 4.95 25.50
N GLY A 100 1.25 3.92 25.42
CA GLY A 100 1.18 2.79 26.34
C GLY A 100 0.10 1.75 26.01
N LYS A 101 -0.59 1.89 24.87
CA LYS A 101 -1.66 1.00 24.44
C LYS A 101 -1.39 0.43 23.06
N GLU A 102 -1.63 -0.86 22.92
CA GLU A 102 -1.59 -1.56 21.64
C GLU A 102 -2.94 -1.38 20.93
N SER A 103 -2.91 -1.01 19.65
CA SER A 103 -4.05 -1.13 18.75
C SER A 103 -4.01 -2.51 18.09
N HIS A 104 -5.17 -3.08 17.80
CA HIS A 104 -5.33 -4.29 17.00
C HIS A 104 -6.53 -4.10 16.07
N ASP A 105 -6.59 -2.94 15.41
CA ASP A 105 -7.71 -2.59 14.55
C ASP A 105 -7.43 -3.04 13.11
N GLN A 106 -8.42 -3.66 12.47
CA GLN A 106 -8.35 -3.99 11.04
C GLN A 106 -9.22 -3.05 10.22
N TYR A 107 -8.63 -2.45 9.18
CA TYR A 107 -9.29 -1.56 8.24
C TYR A 107 -9.25 -2.16 6.83
N ILE A 108 -10.42 -2.36 6.22
CA ILE A 108 -10.60 -2.92 4.88
C ILE A 108 -11.26 -1.87 3.99
N ILE A 109 -10.49 -1.29 3.08
CA ILE A 109 -10.89 -0.13 2.29
C ILE A 109 -10.96 -0.54 0.84
N GLU A 110 -12.09 -0.30 0.17
CA GLU A 110 -12.18 -0.51 -1.26
C GLU A 110 -11.20 0.46 -1.94
N TYR A 111 -10.19 -0.09 -2.61
CA TYR A 111 -9.10 0.65 -3.22
C TYR A 111 -9.32 0.71 -4.72
N LYS A 112 -9.51 1.90 -5.27
CA LYS A 112 -9.74 2.04 -6.72
C LYS A 112 -8.43 1.84 -7.46
N LYS A 113 -8.52 1.14 -8.59
CA LYS A 113 -7.36 0.85 -9.45
C LYS A 113 -6.59 2.12 -9.84
N GLN A 114 -7.32 3.19 -10.14
CA GLN A 114 -6.74 4.49 -10.50
C GLN A 114 -5.82 5.04 -9.40
N TRP A 115 -6.10 4.74 -8.12
CA TRP A 115 -5.26 5.17 -7.00
C TRP A 115 -3.92 4.43 -6.96
N LEU A 116 -3.76 3.29 -7.64
CA LEU A 116 -2.46 2.62 -7.81
C LEU A 116 -1.60 3.29 -8.90
N GLU A 117 -2.22 4.10 -9.75
CA GLU A 117 -1.59 4.81 -10.87
C GLU A 117 -1.32 6.28 -10.54
N ASP A 118 -2.06 6.83 -9.57
CA ASP A 118 -1.87 8.18 -9.06
C ASP A 118 -0.46 8.39 -8.47
N THR A 119 0.10 9.60 -8.65
CA THR A 119 1.48 9.90 -8.21
C THR A 119 1.63 9.91 -6.70
N TYR A 120 0.55 10.18 -5.96
CA TYR A 120 0.50 10.06 -4.51
C TYR A 120 -0.90 9.69 -4.01
N ASN A 121 -0.95 9.12 -2.81
CA ASN A 121 -2.17 8.87 -2.06
C ASN A 121 -1.99 9.29 -0.59
N ILE A 122 -2.95 10.03 -0.06
CA ILE A 122 -3.03 10.39 1.35
C ILE A 122 -4.29 9.77 1.93
N LEU A 123 -4.15 8.62 2.58
CA LEU A 123 -5.24 7.90 3.20
C LEU A 123 -5.36 8.29 4.68
N ARG A 124 -6.55 8.74 5.07
CA ARG A 124 -6.88 9.02 6.48
C ARG A 124 -7.95 8.07 6.94
N VAL A 125 -7.70 7.36 8.03
CA VAL A 125 -8.62 6.42 8.65
C VAL A 125 -8.98 6.92 10.05
N TYR A 126 -10.27 6.89 10.39
CA TYR A 126 -10.79 7.35 11.67
C TYR A 126 -11.59 6.23 12.33
N ASN A 127 -11.14 5.78 13.51
CA ASN A 127 -11.83 4.77 14.31
C ASN A 127 -13.02 5.42 15.04
N LEU A 128 -14.25 4.99 14.70
CA LEU A 128 -15.50 5.49 15.26
C LEU A 128 -15.79 4.98 16.67
N ASP A 129 -15.07 3.98 17.19
CA ASP A 129 -15.15 3.61 18.61
C ASP A 129 -14.55 4.72 19.50
N LYS A 130 -13.67 5.56 18.93
CA LYS A 130 -13.20 6.77 19.60
C LYS A 130 -14.29 7.84 19.53
N LYS A 131 -14.79 8.26 20.70
CA LYS A 131 -15.83 9.27 20.88
C LYS A 131 -15.62 10.56 20.09
N LYS A 132 -14.36 11.00 19.91
CA LYS A 132 -14.00 12.16 19.08
C LYS A 132 -14.51 12.01 17.64
N TYR A 133 -14.22 10.88 17.00
CA TYR A 133 -14.57 10.62 15.61
C TYR A 133 -16.02 10.18 15.44
N ALA A 134 -16.58 9.42 16.38
CA ALA A 134 -18.02 9.08 16.42
C ALA A 134 -18.94 10.31 16.37
N LYS A 135 -18.51 11.39 17.03
CA LYS A 135 -19.22 12.68 17.05
C LYS A 135 -18.99 13.48 15.77
N LEU A 136 -17.83 13.34 15.15
CA LEU A 136 -17.44 14.11 13.98
C LEU A 136 -18.07 13.60 12.69
N PHE A 137 -18.28 12.28 12.58
CA PHE A 137 -18.76 11.63 11.36
C PHE A 137 -20.09 10.91 11.58
N ASN A 138 -21.02 11.02 10.62
CA ASN A 138 -22.13 10.08 10.55
C ASN A 138 -21.56 8.68 10.26
N HIS A 139 -22.12 7.61 10.83
CA HIS A 139 -21.74 6.25 10.42
C HIS A 139 -22.17 6.07 8.96
N THR A 140 -21.25 6.31 8.02
CA THR A 140 -21.52 6.28 6.57
C THR A 140 -21.35 4.89 5.98
N LEU A 141 -20.60 4.01 6.64
CA LEU A 141 -20.36 2.64 6.19
C LEU A 141 -21.10 1.68 7.11
N LYS A 142 -22.20 1.10 6.61
CA LYS A 142 -23.00 0.10 7.35
C LYS A 142 -22.09 -1.02 7.86
N GLY A 143 -22.11 -1.26 9.17
CA GLY A 143 -21.39 -2.36 9.81
C GLY A 143 -19.88 -2.15 10.02
N LYS A 144 -19.33 -0.96 9.72
CA LYS A 144 -17.93 -0.64 10.00
C LYS A 144 -17.82 0.32 11.18
N ASN A 145 -16.85 0.08 12.06
CA ASN A 145 -16.48 0.95 13.18
C ASN A 145 -15.41 1.98 12.78
N TYR A 146 -15.27 2.28 11.49
CA TYR A 146 -14.36 3.30 10.98
C TYR A 146 -14.90 3.97 9.73
N VAL A 147 -14.32 5.12 9.41
CA VAL A 147 -14.50 5.82 8.15
C VAL A 147 -13.14 6.23 7.60
N TYR A 148 -13.08 6.53 6.31
CA TYR A 148 -11.83 6.94 5.67
C TYR A 148 -12.04 8.08 4.68
N GLU A 149 -10.96 8.80 4.43
CA GLU A 149 -10.83 9.84 3.41
C GLU A 149 -9.58 9.58 2.59
N LEU A 150 -9.60 9.98 1.33
CA LEU A 150 -8.44 9.87 0.45
C LEU A 150 -8.25 11.20 -0.30
N ASP A 151 -7.01 11.67 -0.37
CA ASP A 151 -6.62 12.63 -1.41
C ASP A 151 -5.56 11.99 -2.33
N SER A 152 -5.71 12.23 -3.62
CA SER A 152 -4.74 11.96 -4.67
C SER A 152 -4.77 13.12 -5.67
N PRO A 153 -3.86 13.20 -6.65
CA PRO A 153 -3.88 14.26 -7.66
C PRO A 153 -5.19 14.34 -8.44
N CYS A 154 -5.79 13.18 -8.73
CA CYS A 154 -6.95 13.06 -9.60
C CYS A 154 -8.25 12.84 -8.82
N HIS A 155 -8.16 12.38 -7.57
CA HIS A 155 -9.32 11.95 -6.79
C HIS A 155 -9.26 12.52 -5.39
N THR A 156 -10.39 12.99 -4.88
CA THR A 156 -10.51 13.39 -3.48
C THR A 156 -11.84 12.89 -2.95
N PHE A 157 -11.76 12.05 -1.92
CA PHE A 157 -12.91 11.55 -1.19
C PHE A 157 -12.88 12.11 0.23
N ARG A 158 -13.75 13.10 0.48
CA ARG A 158 -13.91 13.73 1.78
C ARG A 158 -15.30 13.47 2.32
N LEU A 159 -15.36 13.20 3.63
CA LEU A 159 -16.60 12.94 4.33
C LEU A 159 -17.23 14.25 4.79
N VAL A 160 -18.55 14.33 4.74
CA VAL A 160 -19.27 15.44 5.36
C VAL A 160 -19.17 15.30 6.88
N ARG A 161 -18.66 16.34 7.53
CA ARG A 161 -18.59 16.43 9.00
C ARG A 161 -19.99 16.74 9.56
N LYS A 162 -20.34 16.21 10.73
CA LYS A 162 -21.55 16.67 11.44
C LYS A 162 -21.35 18.14 11.81
N THR A 163 -22.29 19.00 11.44
CA THR A 163 -22.29 20.39 11.89
C THR A 163 -22.38 20.38 13.41
N SER A 164 -21.35 20.88 14.09
CA SER A 164 -21.42 21.06 15.53
C SER A 164 -22.34 22.25 15.81
N ASN A 165 -23.57 21.97 16.24
CA ASN A 165 -24.39 22.96 16.92
C ASN A 165 -23.77 23.21 18.30
N TYR A 166 -22.68 23.98 18.35
CA TYR A 166 -22.27 24.61 19.59
C TYR A 166 -23.30 25.71 19.89
N LYS A 167 -24.22 25.40 20.82
CA LYS A 167 -24.94 26.41 21.61
C LYS A 167 -24.14 26.70 22.86
#